data_AF-A0A110A2J3-F1
#
_entry.id   AF-A0A110A2J3-F1
#
_cell.length_a   1.000
_cell.length_b   1.000
_cell.length_c   1.000
_cell.angle_alpha   90.00
_cell.angle_beta   90.00
_cell.angle_gamma   90.00
#
_symmetry.space_group_name_H-M   'P 1'
#
loop_
_entity.id
_entity.type
_entity.pdbx_description
1 polymer ?
#
loop_
_entity_poly.entity_id
_entity_poly.type
_entity_poly.pdbx_seq_one_letter_code
_entity_poly.pdbx_strand_id
1 'polypeptide(L)'
;MEDDPELEMLRQKRMAEMQQAQQRQSQQQEQARQAEAQKQSILRQIMVPEARDRLANVKLANPQLAANVENQVIRLYQSGRLNGPITDPMLREILQSMVPQQREIHIERR
;
A
#
# COMPACT_ATOMS: atom_id res chain seq x y z
N MET A 1 -51.08 -31.35 14.35
CA MET A 1 -49.73 -31.40 13.74
C MET A 1 -49.93 -30.95 12.31
N GLU A 2 -49.82 -29.64 12.11
CA GLU A 2 -49.79 -29.02 10.80
C GLU A 2 -48.48 -28.24 10.81
N ASP A 3 -47.39 -28.94 10.47
CA ASP A 3 -46.17 -28.27 10.06
C ASP A 3 -46.51 -27.61 8.72
N ASP A 4 -46.94 -26.35 8.85
CA ASP A 4 -47.55 -25.57 7.80
C ASP A 4 -46.51 -25.38 6.65
N PRO A 5 -46.80 -25.86 5.43
CA PRO A 5 -45.84 -25.79 4.31
C PRO A 5 -45.38 -24.36 4.00
N GLU A 6 -46.15 -23.36 4.42
CA GLU A 6 -45.77 -21.94 4.34
C GLU A 6 -44.61 -21.57 5.27
N LEU A 7 -44.52 -22.17 6.47
CA LEU A 7 -43.42 -21.95 7.43
C LEU A 7 -42.09 -22.54 6.93
N GLU A 8 -42.15 -23.71 6.29
CA GLU A 8 -40.97 -24.34 5.67
C GLU A 8 -40.48 -23.54 4.46
N MET A 9 -41.39 -23.05 3.61
CA MET A 9 -41.03 -22.18 2.48
C MET A 9 -40.41 -20.86 2.96
N LEU A 10 -40.92 -20.26 4.03
CA LEU A 10 -40.38 -19.03 4.60
C LEU A 10 -38.97 -19.24 5.18
N ARG A 11 -38.74 -20.38 5.86
CA ARG A 11 -37.43 -20.75 6.40
C ARG A 11 -36.42 -21.02 5.29
N GLN A 12 -36.84 -21.69 4.21
CA GLN A 12 -36.00 -21.98 3.05
C GLN A 12 -35.62 -20.70 2.29
N LYS A 13 -36.57 -19.77 2.12
CA LYS A 13 -36.33 -18.47 1.48
C LYS A 13 -35.36 -17.59 2.27
N ARG A 14 -35.55 -17.49 3.60
CA ARG A 14 -34.62 -16.79 4.51
C ARG A 14 -33.21 -17.39 4.48
N MET A 15 -33.09 -18.72 4.42
CA MET A 15 -31.81 -19.40 4.34
C MET A 15 -31.10 -19.13 3.00
N ALA A 16 -31.83 -19.17 1.89
CA ALA A 16 -31.30 -18.85 0.56
C ALA A 16 -30.83 -17.39 0.46
N GLU A 17 -31.60 -16.44 0.99
CA GLU A 17 -31.21 -15.02 1.02
C GLU A 17 -29.96 -14.80 1.88
N MET A 18 -29.86 -15.45 3.05
CA MET A 18 -28.68 -15.35 3.91
C MET A 18 -27.44 -15.94 3.24
N GLN A 19 -27.57 -17.10 2.59
CA GLN A 19 -26.48 -17.75 1.88
C GLN A 19 -26.01 -16.90 0.69
N GLN A 20 -26.94 -16.29 -0.05
CA GLN A 20 -26.62 -15.39 -1.16
C GLN A 20 -25.93 -14.10 -0.67
N ALA A 21 -26.36 -13.54 0.47
CA ALA A 21 -25.71 -12.37 1.07
C ALA A 21 -24.27 -12.69 1.52
N GLN A 22 -24.04 -13.84 2.16
CA GLN A 22 -22.71 -14.31 2.54
C GLN A 22 -21.79 -14.52 1.33
N GLN A 23 -22.34 -15.03 0.23
CA GLN A 23 -21.57 -15.29 -0.98
C GLN A 23 -21.17 -14.00 -1.70
N ARG A 24 -22.07 -12.99 -1.74
CA ARG A 24 -21.73 -11.65 -2.26
C ARG A 24 -20.68 -10.95 -1.43
N GLN A 25 -20.78 -11.04 -0.10
CA GLN A 25 -19.80 -10.44 0.81
C GLN A 25 -18.42 -11.10 0.67
N SER A 26 -18.37 -12.43 0.53
CA SER A 26 -17.11 -13.16 0.31
C SER A 26 -16.45 -12.80 -1.02
N GLN A 27 -17.22 -12.68 -2.10
CA GLN A 27 -16.66 -12.29 -3.42
C GLN A 27 -16.07 -10.88 -3.42
N GLN A 28 -16.73 -9.91 -2.78
CA GLN A 28 -16.19 -8.56 -2.66
C GLN A 28 -14.91 -8.53 -1.84
N GLN A 29 -14.87 -9.31 -0.75
CA GLN A 29 -13.71 -9.37 0.12
C GLN A 29 -12.51 -10.05 -0.58
N GLU A 30 -12.76 -11.08 -1.40
CA GLU A 30 -11.74 -11.74 -2.21
C GLU A 30 -11.13 -10.78 -3.25
N GLN A 31 -11.96 -10.02 -3.97
CA GLN A 31 -11.49 -9.04 -4.94
C GLN A 31 -10.67 -7.91 -4.31
N ALA A 32 -11.12 -7.41 -3.15
CA ALA A 32 -10.37 -6.40 -2.38
C ALA A 32 -8.99 -6.94 -1.96
N ARG A 33 -8.95 -8.16 -1.40
CA ARG A 33 -7.69 -8.81 -1.01
C ARG A 33 -6.75 -9.04 -2.19
N GLN A 34 -7.25 -9.42 -3.36
CA GLN A 34 -6.42 -9.61 -4.55
C GLN A 34 -5.81 -8.29 -5.03
N ALA A 35 -6.58 -7.21 -5.05
CA ALA A 35 -6.07 -5.88 -5.40
C ALA A 35 -5.03 -5.37 -4.39
N GLU A 36 -5.26 -5.60 -3.10
CA GLU A 36 -4.29 -5.29 -2.04
C GLU A 36 -3.03 -6.14 -2.15
N ALA A 37 -3.15 -7.44 -2.44
CA ALA A 37 -2.02 -8.35 -2.59
C ALA A 37 -1.15 -7.97 -3.79
N GLN A 38 -1.75 -7.56 -4.91
CA GLN A 38 -1.00 -7.07 -6.08
C GLN A 38 -0.25 -5.77 -5.75
N LYS A 39 -0.92 -4.81 -5.10
CA LYS A 39 -0.28 -3.57 -4.63
C LYS A 39 0.85 -3.86 -3.65
N GLN A 40 0.65 -4.78 -2.71
CA GLN A 40 1.68 -5.17 -1.76
C GLN A 40 2.83 -5.94 -2.41
N SER A 41 2.57 -6.78 -3.43
CA SER A 41 3.63 -7.43 -4.20
C SER A 41 4.45 -6.41 -4.96
N ILE A 42 3.81 -5.42 -5.59
CA ILE A 42 4.50 -4.30 -6.22
C ILE A 42 5.32 -3.54 -5.18
N LEU A 43 4.73 -3.18 -4.03
CA LEU A 43 5.45 -2.49 -2.95
C LEU A 43 6.65 -3.31 -2.42
N ARG A 44 6.49 -4.63 -2.27
CA ARG A 44 7.56 -5.56 -1.88
C ARG A 44 8.66 -5.68 -2.94
N GLN A 45 8.30 -5.54 -4.22
CA GLN A 45 9.23 -5.61 -5.34
C GLN A 45 10.02 -4.31 -5.50
N ILE A 46 9.44 -3.16 -5.12
CA ILE A 46 10.07 -1.83 -5.25
C ILE A 46 10.77 -1.36 -3.97
N MET A 47 10.46 -1.91 -2.81
CA MET A 47 11.09 -1.53 -1.54
C MET A 47 11.53 -2.78 -0.78
N VAL A 48 12.80 -2.81 -0.36
CA VAL A 48 13.29 -3.84 0.57
C VAL A 48 12.67 -3.62 1.96
N PRO A 49 12.48 -4.67 2.76
CA PRO A 49 11.92 -4.55 4.12
C PRO A 49 12.67 -3.53 4.99
N GLU A 50 14.00 -3.44 4.84
CA GLU A 50 14.84 -2.47 5.57
C GLU A 50 14.51 -1.01 5.20
N ALA A 51 14.24 -0.72 3.92
CA ALA A 51 13.86 0.63 3.49
C ALA A 51 12.47 1.02 4.01
N ARG A 52 11.55 0.06 4.16
CA ARG A 52 10.24 0.27 4.77
C ARG A 52 10.36 0.63 6.25
N ASP A 53 11.18 -0.11 6.99
CA ASP A 53 11.41 0.13 8.41
C ASP A 53 12.09 1.49 8.63
N ARG A 54 13.12 1.81 7.82
CA ARG A 54 13.78 3.11 7.83
C ARG A 54 12.80 4.24 7.52
N LEU A 55 11.96 4.10 6.49
CA LEU A 55 10.94 5.09 6.15
C LEU A 55 9.95 5.28 7.30
N ALA A 56 9.54 4.21 8.00
CA ALA A 56 8.68 4.30 9.17
C ALA A 56 9.35 5.08 10.31
N ASN A 57 10.62 4.79 10.61
CA ASN A 57 11.41 5.52 11.60
C ASN A 57 11.61 7.00 11.21
N VAL A 58 11.88 7.27 9.93
CA VAL A 58 12.02 8.63 9.40
C VAL A 58 10.69 9.37 9.43
N LYS A 59 9.56 8.70 9.19
CA LYS A 59 8.22 9.29 9.31
C LYS A 59 7.89 9.69 10.73
N LEU A 60 8.36 8.92 11.72
CA LEU A 60 8.24 9.27 13.14
C LEU A 60 9.12 10.49 13.48
N ALA A 61 10.32 10.58 12.93
CA ALA A 61 11.24 11.69 13.19
C ALA A 61 10.84 12.97 12.44
N ASN A 62 10.50 12.86 11.16
CA ASN A 62 10.19 13.95 10.23
C ASN A 62 9.22 13.48 9.13
N PRO A 63 7.90 13.60 9.35
CA PRO A 63 6.90 13.14 8.38
C PRO A 63 6.95 13.88 7.03
N GLN A 64 7.40 15.14 7.03
CA GLN A 64 7.50 15.96 5.82
C GLN A 64 8.60 15.45 4.86
N LEU A 65 9.73 15.00 5.40
CA LEU A 65 10.81 14.36 4.63
C LEU A 65 10.37 12.98 4.11
N ALA A 66 9.70 12.19 4.94
CA ALA A 66 9.17 10.89 4.52
C ALA A 66 8.19 11.01 3.35
N ALA A 67 7.27 11.99 3.39
CA ALA A 67 6.32 12.23 2.30
C ALA A 67 7.02 12.63 0.98
N ASN A 68 8.08 13.43 1.04
CA ASN A 68 8.85 13.80 -0.15
C ASN A 68 9.58 12.59 -0.76
N VAL A 69 10.16 11.74 0.10
CA VAL A 69 10.83 10.50 -0.32
C VAL A 69 9.82 9.54 -0.95
N GLU A 70 8.66 9.31 -0.32
CA GLU A 70 7.58 8.48 -0.89
C GLU A 70 7.17 8.97 -2.28
N ASN A 71 6.92 10.27 -2.43
CA ASN A 71 6.56 10.85 -3.73
C ASN A 71 7.66 10.65 -4.80
N GLN A 72 8.93 10.76 -4.41
CA GLN A 72 10.06 10.55 -5.32
C GLN A 72 10.15 9.08 -5.76
N VAL A 73 10.00 8.15 -4.81
CA VAL A 73 9.99 6.70 -5.08
C VAL A 73 8.85 6.33 -6.02
N ILE A 74 7.65 6.85 -5.77
CA ILE A 74 6.47 6.61 -6.61
C ILE A 74 6.70 7.11 -8.04
N ARG A 75 7.22 8.33 -8.21
CA ARG A 75 7.55 8.89 -9.53
C ARG A 75 8.57 8.03 -10.29
N LEU A 76 9.61 7.59 -9.60
CA LEU A 76 10.67 6.78 -10.20
C LEU A 76 10.16 5.39 -10.61
N TYR A 77 9.25 4.80 -9.83
CA TYR A 77 8.60 3.54 -10.18
C TYR A 77 7.65 3.70 -11.38
N GLN A 78 6.80 4.72 -11.38
CA GLN A 78 5.86 5.00 -12.48
C GLN A 78 6.58 5.31 -13.80
N SER A 79 7.74 5.95 -13.75
CA SER A 79 8.55 6.22 -14.95
C SER A 79 9.27 4.98 -15.50
N GLY A 80 9.18 3.83 -14.84
CA GLY A 80 9.84 2.59 -15.26
C GLY A 80 11.38 2.66 -15.24
N ARG A 81 11.96 3.74 -14.70
CA ARG A 81 13.41 3.94 -14.58
C ARG A 81 14.04 3.15 -13.43
N LEU A 82 13.23 2.70 -12.47
CA LEU A 82 13.68 1.81 -11.41
C LEU A 82 13.51 0.35 -11.83
N ASN A 83 14.63 -0.27 -12.21
CA ASN A 83 14.71 -1.69 -12.54
C ASN A 83 14.96 -2.59 -11.30
N GLY A 84 14.86 -2.06 -10.09
CA GLY A 84 15.16 -2.82 -8.87
C GLY A 84 14.62 -2.19 -7.59
N PRO A 85 14.68 -2.94 -6.47
CA PRO A 85 14.15 -2.50 -5.19
C PRO A 85 14.99 -1.36 -4.60
N ILE A 86 14.32 -0.38 -4.01
CA ILE A 86 14.95 0.69 -3.25
C ILE A 86 15.44 0.13 -1.93
N THR A 87 16.74 0.32 -1.71
CA THR A 87 17.48 -0.15 -0.54
C THR A 87 17.63 0.96 0.51
N ASP A 88 17.93 0.60 1.76
CA ASP A 88 18.26 1.56 2.83
C ASP A 88 19.32 2.60 2.41
N PRO A 89 20.45 2.24 1.76
CA PRO A 89 21.44 3.24 1.34
C PRO A 89 20.89 4.23 0.31
N MET A 90 20.07 3.79 -0.66
CA MET A 90 19.43 4.72 -1.60
C MET A 90 18.45 5.67 -0.89
N LEU A 91 17.68 5.16 0.07
CA LEU A 91 16.79 5.97 0.89
C LEU A 91 17.58 7.01 1.69
N ARG A 92 18.72 6.60 2.28
CA ARG A 92 19.63 7.46 3.03
C ARG A 92 20.22 8.57 2.15
N GLU A 93 20.67 8.25 0.94
CA GLU A 93 21.19 9.22 -0.03
C GLU A 93 20.12 10.25 -0.41
N ILE A 94 18.89 9.79 -0.70
CA ILE A 94 17.76 10.68 -1.01
C ILE A 94 17.44 11.57 0.20
N LEU A 95 17.43 11.00 1.41
CA LEU A 95 17.21 11.76 2.64
C LEU A 95 18.31 12.80 2.88
N GLN A 96 19.57 12.45 2.66
CA GLN A 96 20.69 13.39 2.77
C GLN A 96 20.63 14.50 1.71
N SER A 97 20.17 14.18 0.49
CA SER A 97 19.94 15.18 -0.56
C SER A 97 18.73 16.08 -0.29
N MET A 98 17.72 15.60 0.43
CA MET A 98 16.49 16.36 0.74
C MET A 98 16.59 17.16 2.04
N VAL A 99 17.41 16.73 2.99
CA VAL A 99 17.85 17.62 4.06
C VAL A 99 18.66 18.72 3.38
N PRO A 100 18.23 19.99 3.48
CA PRO A 100 19.06 21.07 2.97
C PRO A 100 20.36 21.03 3.78
N GLN A 101 21.43 20.48 3.22
CA GLN A 101 22.77 20.92 3.61
C GLN A 101 22.70 22.44 3.49
N GLN A 102 22.93 23.13 4.60
CA GLN A 102 23.25 24.54 4.56
C GLN A 102 24.22 24.72 3.41
N ARG A 103 23.74 25.40 2.35
CA ARG A 103 24.46 25.51 1.10
C ARG A 103 25.79 26.16 1.42
N GLU A 104 26.87 25.38 1.39
CA GLU A 104 28.17 25.96 1.12
C GLU A 104 28.06 26.57 -0.27
N ILE A 105 28.08 27.90 -0.28
CA ILE A 105 27.80 28.76 -1.41
C ILE A 105 28.98 28.60 -2.39
N HIS A 106 28.92 27.62 -3.29
CA HIS A 106 29.90 27.55 -4.36
C HIS A 106 29.51 28.54 -5.47
N ILE A 107 29.94 29.79 -5.28
CA ILE A 107 29.85 30.85 -6.30
C ILE A 107 30.95 30.54 -7.32
N GLU A 108 30.61 29.89 -8.43
CA GLU A 108 31.49 29.88 -9.59
C GLU A 108 31.23 31.15 -10.41
N ARG A 109 32.19 32.09 -10.35
CA ARG A 109 32.21 33.30 -11.19
C ARG A 109 32.88 32.96 -12.52
N ARG A 110 32.21 33.24 -13.63
CA ARG A 110 32.85 33.53 -14.92
C ARG A 110 32.41 34.89 -15.42
#